data_AF-A0A158Q549-F1
#
_entry.id   AF-A0A158Q549-F1
#
_cell.length_a   1.000
_cell.length_b   1.000
_cell.length_c   1.000
_cell.angle_alpha   90.00
_cell.angle_beta   90.00
_cell.angle_gamma   90.00
#
_symmetry.space_group_name_H-M   'P 1'
#
loop_
_entity.id
_entity.type
_entity.pdbx_description
1 polymer ?
#
loop_
_entity_poly.entity_id
_entity_poly.type
_entity_poly.pdbx_seq_one_letter_code
_entity_poly.pdbx_strand_id
1 'polypeptide(L)'
;MTGQVIDEKNTKQFFPEALGSSNFIEKNGHISFIVVLKAVNLLIKRCSSIRICELILNICECLLGMPNIDHSLFFDEIIQIILRSFIWLGCPHGCNDGVQTPQADFLRIKARTLLSIIHRLNAESFSRMLVDNVESLNIQLLVDIMHSITGFCRADITVNAARRRSSSPRGASDKNLPSYRNHFNEKLKGIEGTIINVILKPAVSKLMRTMQELLQPENMSLYQDVRLFISFIQEQHGNPFRRVGLSALIDGRFIVPKLEAHTASIDILNPCKITLVHVLETNKPKNIK
;
A
#
# COMPACT_ATOMS: atom_id res chain seq x y z
N MET A 1 48.46 14.16 -59.95
CA MET A 1 48.37 12.69 -59.96
C MET A 1 48.91 12.24 -58.62
N THR A 2 48.13 11.86 -57.62
CA THR A 2 47.03 10.91 -57.58
C THR A 2 46.02 11.40 -56.53
N GLY A 3 44.76 11.54 -56.91
CA GLY A 3 43.69 11.86 -55.98
C GLY A 3 43.48 10.66 -55.05
N GLN A 4 43.80 10.84 -53.77
CA GLN A 4 43.32 9.94 -52.72
C GLN A 4 41.81 10.15 -52.63
N VAL A 5 41.07 9.30 -53.34
CA VAL A 5 39.67 9.04 -53.03
C VAL A 5 39.70 8.30 -51.70
N ILE A 6 39.61 9.05 -50.61
CA ILE A 6 39.32 8.49 -49.30
C ILE A 6 37.87 8.03 -49.40
N ASP A 7 37.69 6.80 -49.86
CA ASP A 7 36.46 6.05 -49.75
C ASP A 7 36.28 5.79 -48.25
N GLU A 8 35.74 6.80 -47.53
CA GLU A 8 35.11 6.63 -46.22
C GLU A 8 33.88 5.72 -46.42
N LYS A 9 34.14 4.48 -46.83
CA LYS A 9 33.33 3.34 -46.44
C LYS A 9 33.41 3.31 -44.94
N ASN A 10 32.50 4.07 -44.36
CA ASN A 10 32.04 4.04 -43.01
C ASN A 10 31.70 2.58 -42.72
N THR A 11 32.74 1.81 -42.36
CA THR A 11 32.68 0.41 -42.01
C THR A 11 31.91 0.41 -40.71
N LYS A 12 30.58 0.38 -40.83
CA LYS A 12 29.68 0.00 -39.77
C LYS A 12 30.09 -1.42 -39.42
N GLN A 13 31.05 -1.54 -38.51
CA GLN A 13 31.50 -2.79 -37.97
C GLN A 13 30.27 -3.42 -37.34
N PHE A 14 29.70 -4.40 -38.03
CA PHE A 14 28.48 -5.05 -37.59
C PHE A 14 28.87 -5.92 -36.41
N PHE A 15 28.66 -5.41 -35.21
CA PHE A 15 28.83 -6.20 -34.00
C PHE A 15 27.64 -7.13 -33.91
N PRO A 16 27.83 -8.46 -33.94
CA PRO A 16 26.72 -9.38 -33.73
C PRO A 16 26.11 -9.10 -32.35
N GLU A 17 24.78 -9.06 -32.29
CA GLU A 17 24.08 -8.92 -31.02
C GLU A 17 24.51 -10.02 -30.05
N ALA A 18 24.67 -9.67 -28.77
CA ALA A 18 24.97 -10.65 -27.74
C ALA A 18 23.83 -11.66 -27.65
N LEU A 19 24.16 -12.95 -27.46
CA LEU A 19 23.13 -13.99 -27.38
C LEU A 19 22.09 -13.66 -26.31
N GLY A 20 20.82 -13.57 -26.71
CA GLY A 20 19.69 -13.23 -25.84
C GLY A 20 19.38 -11.73 -25.71
N SER A 21 20.22 -10.83 -26.25
CA SER A 21 19.94 -9.38 -26.22
C SER A 21 18.85 -8.95 -27.20
N SER A 22 18.55 -9.76 -28.22
CA SER A 22 17.58 -9.44 -29.26
C SER A 22 16.19 -9.07 -28.73
N ASN A 23 15.75 -9.69 -27.64
CA ASN A 23 14.46 -9.37 -27.01
C ASN A 23 14.46 -8.01 -26.28
N PHE A 24 15.63 -7.47 -25.97
CA PHE A 24 15.79 -6.17 -25.32
C PHE A 24 15.97 -5.03 -26.32
N ILE A 25 16.05 -5.32 -27.62
CA ILE A 25 16.31 -4.30 -28.65
C ILE A 25 15.02 -4.14 -29.48
N GLU A 26 14.51 -2.92 -29.53
CA GLU A 26 13.40 -2.55 -30.38
C GLU A 26 13.84 -2.42 -31.84
N LYS A 27 12.88 -2.41 -32.77
CA LYS A 27 13.16 -2.32 -34.23
C LYS A 27 13.91 -1.05 -34.64
N ASN A 28 13.84 -0.01 -33.82
CA ASN A 28 14.56 1.26 -34.00
C ASN A 28 16.02 1.19 -33.49
N GLY A 29 16.46 0.07 -32.91
CA GLY A 29 17.77 -0.12 -32.30
C GLY A 29 17.87 0.38 -30.85
N HIS A 30 16.80 0.91 -30.28
CA HIS A 30 16.77 1.34 -28.88
C HIS A 30 16.48 0.18 -27.93
N ILE A 31 16.84 0.35 -26.66
CA ILE A 31 16.58 -0.65 -25.63
C ILE A 31 15.10 -0.61 -25.24
N SER A 32 14.43 -1.76 -25.27
CA SER A 32 13.06 -1.91 -24.81
C SER A 32 12.99 -1.89 -23.28
N PHE A 33 12.72 -0.71 -22.72
CA PHE A 33 12.67 -0.52 -21.27
C PHE A 33 11.58 -1.36 -20.58
N ILE A 34 10.48 -1.68 -21.27
CA ILE A 34 9.45 -2.56 -20.72
C ILE A 34 9.97 -3.99 -20.52
N VAL A 35 10.79 -4.49 -21.45
CA VAL A 35 11.41 -5.82 -21.32
C VAL A 35 12.46 -5.82 -20.21
N VAL A 36 13.23 -4.73 -20.09
CA VAL A 36 14.16 -4.52 -18.98
C VAL A 36 13.41 -4.55 -17.64
N LEU A 37 12.30 -3.80 -17.50
CA LEU A 37 11.49 -3.78 -16.27
C LEU A 37 10.93 -5.16 -15.93
N LYS A 38 10.42 -5.90 -16.92
CA LYS A 38 9.94 -7.27 -16.72
C LYS A 38 11.06 -8.21 -16.25
N ALA A 39 12.25 -8.10 -16.84
CA ALA A 39 13.41 -8.87 -16.42
C ALA A 39 13.82 -8.52 -14.97
N VAL A 40 13.79 -7.23 -14.61
CA VAL A 40 14.04 -6.76 -13.25
C VAL A 40 12.98 -7.26 -12.26
N ASN A 41 11.71 -7.25 -12.64
CA ASN A 41 10.60 -7.78 -11.82
C ASN A 41 10.75 -9.30 -11.60
N LEU A 42 11.36 -10.03 -12.54
CA LEU A 42 11.75 -11.44 -12.34
C LEU A 42 12.96 -11.60 -11.43
N LEU A 43 13.95 -10.69 -11.51
CA LEU A 43 15.15 -10.71 -10.66
C LEU A 43 14.81 -10.49 -9.19
N ILE A 44 13.97 -9.49 -8.87
CA ILE A 44 13.58 -9.18 -7.49
C ILE A 44 12.80 -10.33 -6.83
N LYS A 45 12.16 -11.21 -7.61
CA LYS A 45 11.52 -12.42 -7.07
C LYS A 45 12.52 -13.46 -6.59
N ARG A 46 13.76 -13.42 -7.09
CA ARG A 46 14.79 -14.44 -6.84
C ARG A 46 15.92 -13.98 -5.94
N CYS A 47 16.20 -12.68 -5.89
CA CYS A 47 17.37 -12.15 -5.23
C CYS A 47 17.02 -11.03 -4.24
N SER A 48 17.46 -11.19 -2.99
CA SER A 48 16.99 -10.45 -1.82
C SER A 48 18.16 -9.74 -1.11
N SER A 49 19.02 -9.07 -1.87
CA SER A 49 20.15 -8.28 -1.34
C SER A 49 19.84 -6.79 -1.37
N ILE A 50 20.31 -6.07 -0.34
CA ILE A 50 20.12 -4.62 -0.23
C ILE A 50 20.69 -3.86 -1.43
N ARG A 51 21.82 -4.31 -1.96
CA ARG A 51 22.46 -3.71 -3.13
C ARG A 51 21.64 -3.91 -4.40
N ILE A 52 20.98 -5.06 -4.53
CA ILE A 52 20.08 -5.33 -5.66
C ILE A 52 18.83 -4.46 -5.55
N CYS A 53 18.25 -4.33 -4.36
CA CYS A 53 17.11 -3.45 -4.12
C CYS A 53 17.44 -1.99 -4.48
N GLU A 54 18.61 -1.49 -4.05
CA GLU A 54 19.08 -0.15 -4.40
C GLU A 54 19.20 0.06 -5.92
N LEU A 55 19.88 -0.85 -6.62
CA LEU A 55 20.04 -0.77 -8.08
C LEU A 55 18.69 -0.78 -8.79
N ILE A 56 17.75 -1.61 -8.34
CA ILE A 56 16.41 -1.71 -8.92
C ILE A 56 15.61 -0.42 -8.74
N LEU A 57 15.64 0.17 -7.54
CA LEU A 57 14.98 1.44 -7.29
C LEU A 57 15.65 2.59 -8.08
N ASN A 58 16.97 2.55 -8.28
CA ASN A 58 17.68 3.49 -9.16
C ASN A 58 17.23 3.35 -10.62
N ILE A 59 17.07 2.12 -11.12
CA ILE A 59 16.57 1.89 -12.48
C ILE A 59 15.15 2.44 -12.61
N CYS A 60 14.27 2.19 -11.64
CA CYS A 60 12.91 2.74 -11.64
C CYS A 60 12.92 4.27 -11.64
N GLU A 61 13.79 4.89 -10.83
CA GLU A 61 13.96 6.35 -10.79
C GLU A 61 14.41 6.91 -12.14
N CYS A 62 15.43 6.31 -12.75
CA CYS A 62 15.90 6.71 -14.07
C CYS A 62 14.77 6.63 -15.10
N LEU A 63 14.03 5.51 -15.15
CA LEU A 63 12.94 5.30 -16.11
C LEU A 63 11.78 6.29 -15.93
N LEU A 64 11.46 6.68 -14.70
CA LEU A 64 10.46 7.72 -14.41
C LEU A 64 10.97 9.13 -14.69
N GLY A 65 12.29 9.33 -14.78
CA GLY A 65 12.92 10.62 -15.08
C GLY A 65 13.18 10.88 -16.57
N MET A 66 13.06 9.86 -17.43
CA MET A 66 13.34 10.01 -18.87
C MET A 66 12.26 10.86 -19.57
N PRO A 67 12.63 11.96 -20.25
CA PRO A 67 11.67 12.74 -21.02
C PRO A 67 11.24 11.97 -22.28
N ASN A 68 10.05 12.31 -22.80
CA ASN A 68 9.50 11.79 -24.06
C ASN A 68 9.19 10.28 -24.09
N ILE A 69 9.09 9.63 -22.93
CA ILE A 69 8.65 8.24 -22.86
C ILE A 69 7.24 8.20 -22.25
N ASP A 70 6.37 7.36 -22.83
CA ASP A 70 5.05 7.12 -22.25
C ASP A 70 5.19 6.25 -20.98
N HIS A 71 5.30 6.93 -19.83
CA HIS A 71 5.47 6.27 -18.54
C HIS A 71 4.28 5.38 -18.16
N SER A 72 3.10 5.54 -18.78
CA SER A 72 1.91 4.75 -18.47
C SER A 72 2.14 3.24 -18.67
N LEU A 73 3.01 2.89 -19.62
CA LEU A 73 3.38 1.51 -19.93
C LEU A 73 4.23 0.87 -18.82
N PHE A 74 4.91 1.67 -18.01
CA PHE A 74 5.84 1.19 -16.99
C PHE A 74 5.24 1.16 -15.59
N PHE A 75 4.16 1.90 -15.35
CA PHE A 75 3.68 2.13 -14.00
C PHE A 75 3.30 0.85 -13.27
N ASP A 76 2.65 -0.11 -13.93
CA ASP A 76 2.26 -1.38 -13.29
C ASP A 76 3.49 -2.17 -12.83
N GLU A 77 4.47 -2.37 -13.71
CA GLU A 77 5.72 -3.07 -13.37
C GLU A 77 6.49 -2.34 -12.26
N ILE A 78 6.57 -1.01 -12.31
CA ILE A 78 7.27 -0.22 -11.29
C ILE A 78 6.54 -0.29 -9.94
N ILE A 79 5.21 -0.19 -9.92
CA ILE A 79 4.43 -0.33 -8.67
C ILE A 79 4.66 -1.72 -8.08
N GLN A 80 4.59 -2.79 -8.88
CA GLN A 80 4.85 -4.15 -8.41
C GLN A 80 6.26 -4.31 -7.84
N ILE A 81 7.27 -3.73 -8.50
CA ILE A 81 8.65 -3.70 -8.00
C ILE A 81 8.70 -3.00 -6.64
N ILE A 82 8.12 -1.80 -6.52
CA ILE A 82 8.13 -1.03 -5.28
C ILE A 82 7.42 -1.76 -4.14
N LEU A 83 6.23 -2.31 -4.38
CA LEU A 83 5.49 -3.08 -3.37
C LEU A 83 6.28 -4.30 -2.90
N ARG A 84 6.96 -5.00 -3.81
CA ARG A 84 7.84 -6.11 -3.45
C ARG A 84 9.08 -5.65 -2.69
N SER A 85 9.65 -4.49 -3.04
CA SER A 85 10.73 -3.87 -2.26
C SER A 85 10.30 -3.55 -0.83
N PHE A 86 9.07 -3.08 -0.61
CA PHE A 86 8.55 -2.86 0.75
C PHE A 86 8.45 -4.14 1.55
N ILE A 87 7.96 -5.22 0.95
CA ILE A 87 7.91 -6.54 1.61
C ILE A 87 9.30 -7.03 1.96
N TRP A 88 10.26 -6.93 1.03
CA TRP A 88 11.62 -7.37 1.27
C TRP A 88 12.33 -6.53 2.36
N LEU A 89 12.17 -5.21 2.34
CA LEU A 89 12.73 -4.32 3.36
C LEU A 89 12.05 -4.53 4.72
N GLY A 90 10.77 -4.87 4.73
CA GLY A 90 9.96 -5.06 5.93
C GLY A 90 9.73 -3.77 6.72
N CYS A 91 9.14 -3.94 7.90
CA CYS A 91 8.80 -2.84 8.79
C CYS A 91 10.06 -2.08 9.26
N PRO A 92 10.06 -0.73 9.25
CA PRO A 92 11.18 0.05 9.79
C PRO A 92 11.48 -0.24 11.27
N HIS A 93 10.51 -0.79 11.99
CA HIS A 93 10.66 -1.19 13.39
C HIS A 93 11.16 -2.63 13.59
N GLY A 94 11.53 -3.34 12.51
CA GLY A 94 12.17 -4.66 12.59
C GLY A 94 11.22 -5.83 12.84
N CYS A 95 9.91 -5.65 12.66
CA CYS A 95 8.96 -6.76 12.71
C CYS A 95 9.21 -7.73 11.55
N ASN A 96 9.01 -9.03 11.78
CA ASN A 96 9.12 -10.11 10.78
C ASN A 96 10.44 -10.04 9.97
N ASP A 97 11.58 -9.95 10.66
CA ASP A 97 12.91 -9.85 10.05
C ASP A 97 13.12 -8.62 9.14
N GLY A 98 12.38 -7.54 9.40
CA GLY A 98 12.55 -6.27 8.71
C GLY A 98 13.97 -5.70 8.88
N VAL A 99 14.56 -5.23 7.78
CA VAL A 99 15.96 -4.77 7.73
C VAL A 99 16.11 -3.42 8.43
N GLN A 100 16.75 -3.41 9.60
CA GLN A 100 16.98 -2.20 10.41
C GLN A 100 18.36 -1.60 10.17
N THR A 101 18.59 -1.09 8.96
CA THR A 101 19.82 -0.39 8.62
C THR A 101 19.52 1.01 8.08
N PRO A 102 20.40 2.00 8.27
CA PRO A 102 20.24 3.33 7.68
C PRO A 102 20.05 3.28 6.15
N GLN A 103 20.72 2.31 5.50
CA GLN A 103 20.57 2.04 4.07
C GLN A 103 19.16 1.56 3.74
N ALA A 104 18.59 0.65 4.52
CA ALA A 104 17.20 0.20 4.31
C ALA A 104 16.20 1.33 4.53
N ASP A 105 16.42 2.20 5.52
CA ASP A 105 15.57 3.38 5.74
C ASP A 105 15.62 4.36 4.57
N PHE A 106 16.81 4.61 4.03
CA PHE A 106 16.96 5.39 2.81
C PHE A 106 16.19 4.77 1.64
N LEU A 107 16.25 3.45 1.45
CA LEU A 107 15.51 2.74 0.40
C LEU A 107 13.99 2.81 0.62
N ARG A 108 13.48 2.74 1.86
CA ARG A 108 12.06 2.94 2.17
C ARG A 108 11.60 4.35 1.82
N ILE A 109 12.43 5.37 2.09
CA ILE A 109 12.13 6.76 1.72
C ILE A 109 12.15 6.89 0.18
N LYS A 110 13.15 6.32 -0.49
CA LYS A 110 13.25 6.32 -1.95
C LYS A 110 12.04 5.66 -2.62
N ALA A 111 11.62 4.50 -2.12
CA ALA A 111 10.42 3.81 -2.59
C ALA A 111 9.16 4.69 -2.46
N ARG A 112 9.00 5.39 -1.32
CA ARG A 112 7.92 6.39 -1.13
C ARG A 112 8.00 7.55 -2.12
N THR A 113 9.21 8.06 -2.38
CA THR A 113 9.44 9.12 -3.36
C THR A 113 9.04 8.68 -4.78
N LEU A 114 9.36 7.44 -5.18
CA LEU A 114 8.96 6.90 -6.47
C LEU A 114 7.44 6.79 -6.60
N LEU A 115 6.74 6.31 -5.57
CA LEU A 115 5.27 6.31 -5.55
C LEU A 115 4.70 7.73 -5.68
N SER A 116 5.35 8.71 -5.03
CA SER A 116 4.97 10.12 -5.16
C SER A 116 5.16 10.66 -6.58
N ILE A 117 6.25 10.28 -7.26
CA ILE A 117 6.50 10.65 -8.65
C ILE A 117 5.42 10.04 -9.56
N ILE A 118 5.13 8.75 -9.43
CA ILE A 118 4.08 8.07 -10.22
C ILE A 118 2.72 8.74 -10.00
N HIS A 119 2.36 9.02 -8.75
CA HIS A 119 1.12 9.71 -8.43
C HIS A 119 1.03 11.11 -9.05
N ARG A 120 2.13 11.86 -9.08
CA ARG A 120 2.19 13.19 -9.72
C ARG A 120 2.10 13.11 -11.23
N LEU A 121 2.65 12.08 -11.85
CA LEU A 121 2.58 11.88 -13.30
C LEU A 121 1.16 11.52 -13.74
N ASN A 122 0.51 10.58 -13.04
CA ASN A 122 -0.88 10.22 -13.32
C ASN A 122 -1.59 9.64 -12.09
N ALA A 123 -2.35 10.48 -11.38
CA ALA A 123 -3.06 10.10 -10.17
C ALA A 123 -4.17 9.06 -10.39
N GLU A 124 -4.83 9.09 -11.55
CA GLU A 124 -5.93 8.17 -11.87
C GLU A 124 -5.40 6.77 -12.15
N SER A 125 -4.39 6.67 -13.01
CA SER A 125 -3.71 5.41 -13.32
C SER A 125 -3.11 4.81 -12.05
N PHE A 126 -2.38 5.61 -11.27
CA PHE A 126 -1.85 5.21 -9.97
C PHE A 126 -2.91 4.61 -9.05
N SER A 127 -4.06 5.29 -8.93
CA SER A 127 -5.14 4.83 -8.07
C SER A 127 -5.72 3.50 -8.57
N ARG A 128 -5.97 3.39 -9.87
CA ARG A 128 -6.50 2.17 -10.50
C ARG A 128 -5.57 0.98 -10.27
N MET A 129 -4.28 1.12 -10.59
CA MET A 129 -3.31 0.04 -10.41
C MET A 129 -3.14 -0.37 -8.94
N LEU A 130 -3.18 0.57 -7.98
CA LEU A 130 -3.15 0.21 -6.57
C LEU A 130 -4.39 -0.60 -6.16
N VAL A 131 -5.57 -0.24 -6.66
CA VAL A 131 -6.81 -1.02 -6.41
C VAL A 131 -6.69 -2.41 -7.01
N ASP A 132 -6.22 -2.54 -8.26
CA ASP A 132 -6.02 -3.82 -8.93
C ASP A 132 -5.00 -4.73 -8.18
N ASN A 133 -3.96 -4.12 -7.62
CA ASN A 133 -3.00 -4.82 -6.76
C ASN A 133 -3.68 -5.32 -5.47
N VAL A 134 -4.47 -4.50 -4.78
CA VAL A 134 -5.20 -4.92 -3.56
C VAL A 134 -6.14 -6.09 -3.84
N GLU A 135 -6.79 -6.10 -5.00
CA GLU A 135 -7.70 -7.17 -5.40
C GLU A 135 -6.99 -8.49 -5.72
N SER A 136 -5.79 -8.45 -6.28
CA SER A 136 -4.99 -9.64 -6.64
C SER A 136 -4.19 -10.24 -5.48
N LEU A 137 -3.78 -9.44 -4.49
CA LEU A 137 -2.94 -9.90 -3.37
C LEU A 137 -3.69 -10.80 -2.36
N ASN A 138 -3.02 -11.73 -1.66
CA ASN A 138 -3.66 -12.40 -0.53
C ASN A 138 -3.76 -11.44 0.69
N ILE A 139 -4.59 -11.78 1.69
CA ILE A 139 -4.84 -10.87 2.83
C ILE A 139 -3.58 -10.69 3.68
N GLN A 140 -2.83 -11.77 3.90
CA GLN A 140 -1.58 -11.72 4.67
C GLN A 140 -0.60 -10.72 4.05
N LEU A 141 -0.31 -10.86 2.76
CA LEU A 141 0.58 -10.01 1.99
C LEU A 141 0.06 -8.58 1.89
N LEU A 142 -1.25 -8.38 1.78
CA LEU A 142 -1.85 -7.05 1.84
C LEU A 142 -1.54 -6.38 3.18
N VAL A 143 -1.77 -7.06 4.29
CA VAL A 143 -1.51 -6.53 5.64
C VAL A 143 0.00 -6.32 5.86
N ASP A 144 0.85 -7.20 5.35
CA ASP A 144 2.31 -7.06 5.42
C ASP A 144 2.83 -5.86 4.60
N ILE A 145 2.26 -5.62 3.42
CA ILE A 145 2.53 -4.41 2.62
C ILE A 145 2.09 -3.17 3.41
N MET A 146 0.88 -3.20 3.99
CA MET A 146 0.41 -2.09 4.81
C MET A 146 1.31 -1.83 6.01
N HIS A 147 1.78 -2.89 6.65
CA HIS A 147 2.65 -2.81 7.81
C HIS A 147 4.03 -2.26 7.43
N SER A 148 4.63 -2.73 6.33
CA SER A 148 5.91 -2.21 5.83
C SER A 148 5.84 -0.75 5.38
N ILE A 149 4.73 -0.31 4.78
CA ILE A 149 4.52 1.08 4.34
C ILE A 149 4.25 2.03 5.50
N THR A 150 3.46 1.62 6.50
CA THR A 150 2.96 2.54 7.55
C THR A 150 3.66 2.39 8.89
N GLY A 151 4.27 1.24 9.19
CA GLY A 151 4.84 0.95 10.50
C GLY A 151 3.80 0.89 11.62
N PHE A 152 2.54 0.53 11.32
CA PHE A 152 1.43 0.61 12.28
C PHE A 152 1.61 -0.23 13.57
N CYS A 153 2.59 -1.15 13.64
CA CYS A 153 2.87 -1.92 14.87
C CYS A 153 3.28 -1.06 16.07
N ARG A 154 3.84 0.13 15.82
CA ARG A 154 4.21 1.09 16.87
C ARG A 154 3.23 2.24 17.00
N ALA A 155 2.10 2.21 16.30
CA ALA A 155 1.02 3.13 16.61
C ALA A 155 0.69 2.91 18.09
N ASP A 156 0.89 3.92 18.94
CA ASP A 156 0.66 3.86 20.38
C ASP A 156 -0.84 3.62 20.68
N ILE A 157 -1.33 2.40 20.45
CA ILE A 157 -2.70 2.01 20.78
C ILE A 157 -2.88 2.09 22.31
N THR A 158 -1.79 1.96 23.06
CA THR A 158 -1.76 2.01 24.52
C THR A 158 -1.88 3.42 25.09
N VAL A 159 -1.43 4.49 24.42
CA VAL A 159 -1.54 5.85 24.98
C VAL A 159 -3.01 6.28 25.07
N ASN A 160 -3.85 5.84 24.13
CA ASN A 160 -5.30 6.04 24.23
C ASN A 160 -5.98 5.13 25.25
N ALA A 161 -5.36 4.03 25.68
CA ALA A 161 -5.82 3.25 26.83
C ALA A 161 -5.34 3.84 28.18
N ALA A 162 -4.11 4.37 28.25
CA ALA A 162 -3.53 4.92 29.46
C ALA A 162 -4.08 6.32 29.80
N ARG A 163 -4.35 7.18 28.80
CA ARG A 163 -5.04 8.46 29.04
C ARG A 163 -6.48 8.29 29.53
N ARG A 164 -7.08 7.08 29.40
CA ARG A 164 -8.37 6.76 30.03
C ARG A 164 -8.28 6.56 31.55
N ARG A 165 -7.08 6.42 32.14
CA ARG A 165 -6.89 6.28 33.59
C ARG A 165 -6.56 7.58 34.31
N SER A 166 -6.35 8.68 33.60
CA SER A 166 -6.14 9.98 34.23
C SER A 166 -7.49 10.58 34.62
N SER A 167 -7.94 10.20 35.81
CA SER A 167 -9.05 10.75 36.56
C SER A 167 -8.90 12.26 36.75
N SER A 168 -9.68 13.04 36.00
CA SER A 168 -10.12 14.36 36.45
C SER A 168 -11.65 14.39 36.34
N PRO A 169 -12.38 14.39 37.47
CA PRO A 169 -13.83 14.44 37.49
C PRO A 169 -14.28 15.89 37.52
N ARG A 170 -14.43 16.52 36.35
CA ARG A 170 -15.22 17.76 36.14
C ARG A 170 -15.34 18.01 34.64
N GLY A 171 -16.56 17.99 34.14
CA GLY A 171 -16.87 18.15 32.71
C GLY A 171 -17.41 16.87 32.12
N ALA A 172 -18.72 16.68 32.27
CA ALA A 172 -19.52 15.72 31.51
C ALA A 172 -19.55 16.16 30.04
N SER A 173 -18.42 16.04 29.34
CA SER A 173 -18.31 16.20 27.91
C SER A 173 -18.14 14.80 27.33
N ASP A 174 -19.14 14.35 26.58
CA ASP A 174 -19.22 13.06 25.88
C ASP A 174 -17.86 12.52 25.45
N LYS A 175 -17.34 11.55 26.23
CA LYS A 175 -15.99 10.99 26.05
C LYS A 175 -15.90 9.99 24.90
N ASN A 176 -17.01 9.75 24.21
CA ASN A 176 -17.09 8.97 22.98
C ASN A 176 -17.23 9.85 21.73
N LEU A 177 -17.16 11.18 21.86
CA LEU A 177 -17.19 12.02 20.67
C LEU A 177 -15.90 11.79 19.87
N PRO A 178 -15.97 11.29 18.62
CA PRO A 178 -14.80 11.16 17.77
C PRO A 178 -14.11 12.51 17.71
N SER A 179 -12.89 12.60 18.26
CA SER A 179 -12.16 13.85 18.35
C SER A 179 -11.87 14.34 16.94
N TYR A 180 -12.51 15.45 16.53
CA TYR A 180 -12.34 16.07 15.20
C TYR A 180 -10.88 16.49 14.90
N ARG A 181 -9.96 16.23 15.83
CA ARG A 181 -8.53 16.53 15.75
C ARG A 181 -7.80 15.68 14.71
N ASN A 182 -8.22 14.44 14.51
CA ASN A 182 -7.60 13.50 13.55
C ASN A 182 -8.09 13.77 12.11
N HIS A 183 -8.87 14.84 11.87
CA HIS A 183 -9.93 14.78 10.86
C HIS A 183 -9.64 15.27 9.45
N PHE A 184 -8.60 16.09 9.19
CA PHE A 184 -8.42 16.63 7.82
C PHE A 184 -6.99 16.80 7.35
N ASN A 185 -6.01 16.46 8.20
CA ASN A 185 -4.60 16.63 7.86
C ASN A 185 -4.06 15.47 7.00
N GLU A 186 -4.92 14.73 6.32
CA GLU A 186 -4.54 13.66 5.39
C GLU A 186 -3.57 14.18 4.32
N LYS A 187 -3.77 15.41 3.83
CA LYS A 187 -2.84 16.08 2.92
C LYS A 187 -1.45 16.29 3.50
N LEU A 188 -1.32 16.35 4.84
CA LEU A 188 -0.04 16.50 5.54
C LEU A 188 0.71 15.16 5.68
N LYS A 189 0.06 14.03 5.38
CA LYS A 189 0.66 12.69 5.48
C LYS A 189 1.42 12.28 4.23
N GLY A 190 1.52 13.16 3.25
CA GLY A 190 2.21 12.92 1.99
C GLY A 190 1.67 11.68 1.28
N ILE A 191 2.58 10.92 0.67
CA ILE A 191 2.23 9.75 -0.14
C ILE A 191 1.57 8.63 0.68
N GLU A 192 1.88 8.50 1.98
CA GLU A 192 1.22 7.52 2.85
C GLU A 192 -0.29 7.82 2.92
N GLY A 193 -0.67 9.07 3.18
CA GLY A 193 -2.07 9.49 3.21
C GLY A 193 -2.79 9.20 1.89
N THR A 194 -2.14 9.52 0.77
CA THR A 194 -2.69 9.23 -0.56
C THR A 194 -2.89 7.72 -0.79
N ILE A 195 -1.90 6.90 -0.44
CA ILE A 195 -1.98 5.44 -0.56
C ILE A 195 -3.15 4.91 0.27
N ILE A 196 -3.23 5.30 1.55
CA ILE A 196 -4.33 4.90 2.45
C ILE A 196 -5.69 5.31 1.87
N ASN A 197 -5.84 6.54 1.41
CA ASN A 197 -7.11 7.04 0.87
C ASN A 197 -7.61 6.20 -0.31
N VAL A 198 -6.70 5.76 -1.18
CA VAL A 198 -7.02 4.94 -2.36
C VAL A 198 -7.39 3.52 -1.96
N ILE A 199 -6.57 2.87 -1.12
CA ILE A 199 -6.68 1.43 -0.88
C ILE A 199 -7.62 1.06 0.26
N LEU A 200 -7.98 1.98 1.15
CA LEU A 200 -8.74 1.62 2.34
C LEU A 200 -10.10 1.00 2.00
N LYS A 201 -10.82 1.56 1.02
CA LYS A 201 -12.12 1.01 0.60
C LYS A 201 -12.00 -0.44 0.06
N PRO A 202 -11.16 -0.73 -0.96
CA PRO A 202 -11.02 -2.10 -1.46
C PRO A 202 -10.41 -3.04 -0.42
N ALA A 203 -9.44 -2.59 0.38
CA ALA A 203 -8.82 -3.40 1.43
C ALA A 203 -9.85 -3.83 2.49
N VAL A 204 -10.62 -2.87 3.04
CA VAL A 204 -11.69 -3.18 4.00
C VAL A 204 -12.74 -4.09 3.36
N SER A 205 -13.18 -3.79 2.14
CA SER A 205 -14.15 -4.64 1.43
C SER A 205 -13.67 -6.08 1.24
N LYS A 206 -12.37 -6.28 1.01
CA LYS A 206 -11.74 -7.59 0.92
C LYS A 206 -11.70 -8.28 2.28
N LEU A 207 -11.24 -7.59 3.33
CA LEU A 207 -11.23 -8.10 4.71
C LEU A 207 -12.63 -8.52 5.18
N MET A 208 -13.67 -7.75 4.80
CA MET A 208 -15.05 -8.08 5.12
C MET A 208 -15.51 -9.40 4.49
N ARG A 209 -15.15 -9.63 3.22
CA ARG A 209 -15.54 -10.85 2.49
C ARG A 209 -14.93 -12.11 3.12
N THR A 210 -13.74 -11.99 3.70
CA THR A 210 -12.99 -13.09 4.29
C THR A 210 -13.02 -13.08 5.82
N MET A 211 -13.93 -12.32 6.42
CA MET A 211 -14.01 -12.13 7.87
C MET A 211 -14.25 -13.46 8.62
N GLN A 212 -15.07 -14.35 8.05
CA GLN A 212 -15.37 -15.65 8.66
C GLN A 212 -14.13 -16.56 8.73
N GLU A 213 -13.27 -16.50 7.72
CA GLU A 213 -11.99 -17.22 7.67
C GLU A 213 -10.95 -16.57 8.59
N LEU A 214 -10.94 -15.24 8.66
CA LEU A 214 -10.02 -14.48 9.50
C LEU A 214 -10.26 -14.69 10.99
N LEU A 215 -11.51 -14.96 11.39
CA LEU A 215 -11.88 -15.24 12.79
C LEU A 215 -11.54 -16.65 13.26
N GLN A 216 -11.10 -17.53 12.35
CA GLN A 216 -10.68 -18.88 12.72
C GLN A 216 -9.41 -18.86 13.58
N PRO A 217 -9.26 -19.80 14.53
CA PRO A 217 -8.15 -19.79 15.49
C PRO A 217 -6.77 -19.88 14.83
N GLU A 218 -6.64 -20.46 13.63
CA GLU A 218 -5.36 -20.55 12.90
C GLU A 218 -4.88 -19.18 12.39
N ASN A 219 -5.81 -18.25 12.14
CA ASN A 219 -5.52 -16.92 11.59
C ASN A 219 -5.42 -15.83 12.66
N MET A 220 -5.25 -16.20 13.93
CA MET A 220 -5.28 -15.24 15.05
C MET A 220 -4.19 -14.19 14.99
N SER A 221 -2.98 -14.51 14.52
CA SER A 221 -1.92 -13.52 14.32
C SER A 221 -2.34 -12.44 13.31
N LEU A 222 -2.80 -12.87 12.13
CA LEU A 222 -3.27 -11.99 11.07
C LEU A 222 -4.47 -11.15 11.53
N TYR A 223 -5.39 -11.74 12.29
CA TYR A 223 -6.50 -10.99 12.86
C TYR A 223 -6.04 -9.88 13.82
N GLN A 224 -5.03 -10.13 14.66
CA GLN A 224 -4.46 -9.06 15.49
C GLN A 224 -3.81 -7.98 14.63
N ASP A 225 -3.07 -8.33 13.58
CA ASP A 225 -2.47 -7.34 12.69
C ASP A 225 -3.52 -6.47 11.99
N VAL A 226 -4.63 -7.07 11.56
CA VAL A 226 -5.79 -6.33 11.03
C VAL A 226 -6.37 -5.37 12.06
N ARG A 227 -6.45 -5.75 13.34
CA ARG A 227 -6.91 -4.85 14.41
C ARG A 227 -5.97 -3.68 14.64
N LEU A 228 -4.67 -3.95 14.67
CA LEU A 228 -3.65 -2.92 14.80
C LEU A 228 -3.74 -1.94 13.63
N PHE A 229 -3.88 -2.46 12.41
CA PHE A 229 -4.06 -1.67 11.20
C PHE A 229 -5.31 -0.77 11.28
N ILE A 230 -6.48 -1.32 11.61
CA ILE A 230 -7.73 -0.54 11.70
C ILE A 230 -7.63 0.52 12.80
N SER A 231 -7.05 0.19 13.95
CA SER A 231 -6.82 1.14 15.04
C SER A 231 -5.89 2.28 14.61
N PHE A 232 -4.81 1.94 13.91
CA PHE A 232 -3.92 2.93 13.30
C PHE A 232 -4.69 3.82 12.33
N ILE A 233 -5.48 3.27 11.41
CA ILE A 233 -6.26 4.07 10.45
C ILE A 233 -7.29 4.98 11.14
N GLN A 234 -7.96 4.51 12.19
CA GLN A 234 -8.90 5.34 12.96
C GLN A 234 -8.20 6.54 13.61
N GLU A 235 -7.02 6.33 14.20
CA GLU A 235 -6.26 7.37 14.88
C GLU A 235 -5.54 8.30 13.90
N GLN A 236 -4.98 7.75 12.84
CA GLN A 236 -4.05 8.44 11.97
C GLN A 236 -4.73 8.94 10.70
N HIS A 237 -5.76 8.25 10.21
CA HIS A 237 -6.39 8.50 8.91
C HIS A 237 -7.92 8.55 9.06
N GLY A 238 -8.39 9.44 9.92
CA GLY A 238 -9.80 9.49 10.30
C GLY A 238 -10.76 9.79 9.14
N ASN A 239 -10.36 10.62 8.16
CA ASN A 239 -11.21 10.94 7.01
C ASN A 239 -11.52 9.73 6.12
N PRO A 240 -10.52 9.02 5.56
CA PRO A 240 -10.80 7.84 4.75
C PRO A 240 -11.51 6.77 5.59
N PHE A 241 -11.16 6.61 6.87
CA PHE A 241 -11.87 5.71 7.78
C PHE A 241 -13.37 6.01 7.86
N ARG A 242 -13.76 7.28 8.10
CA ARG A 242 -15.18 7.68 8.14
C ARG A 242 -15.86 7.52 6.78
N ARG A 243 -15.21 7.87 5.69
CA ARG A 243 -15.78 7.70 4.33
C ARG A 243 -16.07 6.24 4.04
N VAL A 244 -15.15 5.34 4.36
CA VAL A 244 -15.33 3.90 4.18
C VAL A 244 -16.39 3.36 5.13
N GLY A 245 -16.41 3.79 6.40
CA GLY A 245 -17.45 3.43 7.36
C GLY A 245 -18.86 3.87 6.93
N LEU A 246 -19.00 5.09 6.43
CA LEU A 246 -20.26 5.60 5.87
C LEU A 246 -20.66 4.86 4.58
N SER A 247 -19.70 4.55 3.70
CA SER A 247 -19.96 3.72 2.51
C SER A 247 -20.47 2.34 2.92
N ALA A 248 -19.88 1.73 3.94
CA ALA A 248 -20.27 0.43 4.47
C ALA A 248 -21.67 0.45 5.11
N LEU A 249 -22.03 1.55 5.80
CA LEU A 249 -23.37 1.78 6.35
C LEU A 249 -24.44 1.84 5.25
N ILE A 250 -24.16 2.54 4.15
CA ILE A 250 -25.07 2.65 3.01
C ILE A 250 -25.28 1.28 2.37
N ASP A 251 -24.20 0.52 2.14
CA ASP A 251 -24.28 -0.84 1.60
C ASP A 251 -25.12 -1.78 2.47
N GLY A 252 -25.07 -1.61 3.79
CA GLY A 252 -25.82 -2.44 4.75
C GLY A 252 -27.33 -2.18 4.77
N ARG A 253 -27.79 -0.97 4.40
CA ARG A 253 -29.22 -0.62 4.44
C ARG A 253 -30.09 -1.48 3.54
N PHE A 254 -29.54 -1.98 2.43
CA PHE A 254 -30.27 -2.81 1.47
C PHE A 254 -30.46 -4.27 1.91
N ILE A 255 -29.87 -4.69 3.03
CA ILE A 255 -30.00 -6.05 3.57
C ILE A 255 -31.16 -6.15 4.57
N VAL A 256 -31.76 -5.03 4.99
CA VAL A 256 -32.98 -5.05 5.80
C VAL A 256 -34.17 -5.15 4.83
N PRO A 257 -34.90 -6.29 4.75
CA PRO A 257 -36.15 -6.31 4.00
C PRO A 257 -37.04 -5.24 4.61
N LYS A 258 -37.74 -4.47 3.76
CA LYS A 258 -38.72 -3.44 4.17
C LYS A 258 -39.68 -4.02 5.22
N LEU A 259 -39.31 -3.95 6.49
CA LEU A 259 -40.19 -4.26 7.60
C LEU A 259 -40.78 -2.94 8.05
N GLU A 260 -42.11 -2.94 8.05
CA GLU A 260 -42.97 -1.79 8.11
C GLU A 260 -42.67 -0.88 9.29
N ALA A 261 -42.86 0.40 9.03
CA ALA A 261 -42.43 1.54 9.81
C ALA A 261 -43.16 1.66 11.17
N HIS A 262 -42.99 0.72 12.09
CA HIS A 262 -43.51 0.84 13.44
C HIS A 262 -42.62 0.08 14.43
N THR A 263 -41.54 0.72 14.89
CA THR A 263 -41.10 0.74 16.30
C THR A 263 -39.68 1.29 16.38
N ALA A 264 -39.53 2.34 17.19
CA ALA A 264 -38.27 2.96 17.52
C ALA A 264 -37.46 2.03 18.44
N SER A 265 -36.53 1.26 17.85
CA SER A 265 -35.37 0.67 18.54
C SER A 265 -34.33 0.33 17.47
N ILE A 266 -33.14 0.92 17.59
CA ILE A 266 -32.03 0.88 16.62
C ILE A 266 -31.29 -0.47 16.74
N ASP A 267 -32.00 -1.59 16.66
CA ASP A 267 -31.41 -2.93 16.88
C ASP A 267 -31.56 -3.90 15.69
N ILE A 268 -31.93 -3.41 14.50
CA ILE A 268 -32.04 -4.26 13.31
C ILE A 268 -31.24 -3.66 12.15
N LEU A 269 -29.91 -3.62 12.29
CA LEU A 269 -29.02 -3.58 11.14
C LEU A 269 -28.15 -4.84 11.16
N ASN A 270 -28.36 -5.68 10.14
CA ASN A 270 -27.62 -6.92 9.94
C ASN A 270 -26.10 -6.61 9.97
N PRO A 271 -25.32 -7.07 10.97
CA PRO A 271 -24.17 -6.27 11.41
C PRO A 271 -22.93 -6.34 10.51
N CYS A 272 -22.90 -7.16 9.45
CA CYS A 272 -21.68 -7.69 8.82
C CYS A 272 -20.68 -6.69 8.22
N LYS A 273 -20.95 -5.39 8.04
CA LYS A 273 -19.94 -4.42 7.53
C LYS A 273 -19.54 -3.33 8.52
N ILE A 274 -20.43 -2.94 9.43
CA ILE A 274 -20.11 -2.04 10.55
C ILE A 274 -19.42 -2.82 11.66
N THR A 275 -19.66 -4.14 11.75
CA THR A 275 -19.01 -5.02 12.71
C THR A 275 -17.50 -5.04 12.58
N LEU A 276 -16.83 -4.78 11.46
CA LEU A 276 -15.36 -4.72 11.56
C LEU A 276 -14.93 -3.51 12.41
N VAL A 277 -15.59 -2.36 12.30
CA VAL A 277 -15.29 -1.24 13.21
C VAL A 277 -15.78 -1.56 14.63
N HIS A 278 -17.00 -2.06 14.78
CA HIS A 278 -17.64 -2.26 16.09
C HIS A 278 -17.19 -3.53 16.86
N VAL A 279 -16.88 -4.64 16.16
CA VAL A 279 -16.36 -5.92 16.70
C VAL A 279 -14.87 -5.82 17.01
N LEU A 280 -14.10 -5.09 16.19
CA LEU A 280 -12.67 -4.90 16.51
C LEU A 280 -12.49 -4.00 17.74
N GLU A 281 -13.40 -3.06 17.98
CA GLU A 281 -13.44 -2.25 19.22
C GLU A 281 -13.95 -3.03 20.45
N THR A 282 -14.89 -3.97 20.31
CA THR A 282 -15.56 -4.62 21.46
C THR A 282 -14.87 -5.88 21.98
N ASN A 283 -14.07 -6.60 21.18
CA ASN A 283 -13.30 -7.77 21.67
C ASN A 283 -11.98 -7.36 22.37
N LYS A 284 -12.08 -6.61 23.47
CA LYS A 284 -10.99 -6.54 24.45
C LYS A 284 -10.92 -7.90 25.17
N PRO A 285 -9.73 -8.51 25.31
CA PRO A 285 -9.61 -9.71 26.11
C PRO A 285 -10.09 -9.37 27.53
N LYS A 286 -11.13 -10.07 27.97
CA LYS A 286 -11.52 -10.06 29.39
C LYS A 286 -10.27 -10.49 30.15
N ASN A 287 -9.70 -9.58 30.95
CA ASN A 287 -8.68 -9.94 31.92
C ASN A 287 -9.22 -11.11 32.74
N ILE A 288 -8.69 -12.30 32.49
CA ILE A 288 -8.84 -13.43 33.39
C ILE A 288 -7.99 -13.03 34.59
N LYS A 289 -8.66 -12.69 35.69
CA LYS A 289 -8.06 -12.57 37.01
C LYS A 289 -7.61 -13.93 37.49
#